data_AF-A0A914BB75-F1
#
_entry.id   AF-A0A914BB75-F1
#
_cell.length_a   1.000
_cell.length_b   1.000
_cell.length_c   1.000
_cell.angle_alpha   90.00
_cell.angle_beta   90.00
_cell.angle_gamma   90.00
#
_symmetry.space_group_name_H-M   'P 1'
#
loop_
_entity.id
_entity.type
_entity.pdbx_description
1 polymer ?
#
loop_
_entity_poly.entity_id
_entity_poly.type
_entity_poly.pdbx_seq_one_letter_code
_entity_poly.pdbx_strand_id
1 'polypeptide(L)'
;MGDKQKLVARWRASLTRGTGHDSWGQLVEAVDEYQMLSKQVLREASHEATLFNDNQKRTLSKIAACLDLRGKALQSPDSTQGFTLEELKKVDSAFGSLLTSSQSEFPVAMPAEAALFRPQVKQGNFELDLEGDEIDDEDDDEAGTNKGSVTASPGIKPLGKLFPMMPHQKGTTNLVVRIEKIGLKDASMYLDPYIVISLKDNKGIDVAKPQETPVALRREDPYIIYGVDVHLQKPLEKLPKGAAIFFEFRHYKLKKRTISTKCFAFMEMDEIKPGPLVIELYQKPTDFRRKKLSLLTTKPLYLHLYLNLIAD
;
A
#
# COMPACT_ATOMS: atom_id res chain seq x y z
N MET A 1 11.36 -11.97 -26.98
CA MET A 1 11.73 -10.56 -26.69
C MET A 1 12.73 -10.60 -25.54
N GLY A 2 13.95 -10.08 -25.73
CA GLY A 2 15.01 -10.21 -24.73
C GLY A 2 14.68 -9.43 -23.45
N ASP A 3 15.17 -9.87 -22.29
CA ASP A 3 14.82 -9.29 -20.99
C ASP A 3 15.13 -7.80 -20.90
N LYS A 4 16.23 -7.39 -21.54
CA LYS A 4 16.61 -5.98 -21.74
C LYS A 4 15.55 -5.16 -22.51
N GLN A 5 14.94 -5.72 -23.55
CA GLN A 5 13.91 -5.04 -24.34
C GLN A 5 12.60 -4.89 -23.56
N LYS A 6 12.20 -5.93 -22.82
CA LYS A 6 11.02 -5.88 -21.95
C LYS A 6 11.16 -4.82 -20.86
N LEU A 7 12.34 -4.76 -20.24
CA LEU A 7 12.62 -3.80 -19.18
C LEU A 7 12.59 -2.35 -19.68
N VAL A 8 13.23 -2.08 -20.82
CA VAL A 8 13.19 -0.75 -21.43
C VAL A 8 11.78 -0.37 -21.89
N ALA A 9 11.00 -1.31 -22.44
CA ALA A 9 9.60 -1.05 -22.80
C ALA A 9 8.76 -0.67 -21.58
N ARG A 10 8.95 -1.34 -20.43
CA ARG A 10 8.29 -1.00 -19.17
C ARG A 10 8.65 0.41 -18.69
N TRP A 11 9.93 0.77 -18.76
CA TRP A 11 10.37 2.12 -18.40
C TRP A 11 9.80 3.21 -19.30
N ARG A 12 9.68 2.97 -20.60
CA ARG A 12 9.05 3.92 -21.54
C ARG A 12 7.55 4.06 -21.29
N ALA A 13 6.87 2.97 -20.96
CA ALA A 13 5.46 3.01 -20.56
C ALA A 13 5.27 3.85 -19.28
N SER A 14 6.15 3.66 -18.29
CA SER A 14 6.16 4.46 -17.05
C SER A 14 6.41 5.94 -17.32
N LEU A 15 7.40 6.28 -18.16
CA LEU A 15 7.66 7.66 -18.59
C LEU A 15 6.43 8.28 -19.27
N THR A 16 5.78 7.53 -20.15
CA THR A 16 4.58 7.98 -20.87
C THR A 16 3.44 8.30 -19.89
N ARG A 17 3.20 7.43 -18.89
CA ARG A 17 2.22 7.69 -17.82
C ARG A 17 2.56 8.94 -17.03
N GLY A 18 3.81 9.08 -16.57
CA GLY A 18 4.27 10.24 -15.82
C GLY A 18 4.07 11.54 -16.58
N THR A 19 4.43 11.58 -17.87
CA THR A 19 4.20 12.75 -18.73
C THR A 19 2.72 13.03 -19.00
N GLY A 20 1.87 12.00 -19.00
CA GLY A 20 0.42 12.15 -19.07
C GLY A 20 -0.14 12.85 -17.84
N HIS A 21 0.23 12.40 -16.64
CA HIS A 21 -0.14 13.05 -15.37
C HIS A 21 0.35 14.50 -15.31
N ASP A 22 1.59 14.74 -15.71
CA ASP A 22 2.22 16.07 -15.76
C ASP A 22 1.43 17.01 -16.69
N SER A 23 1.09 16.54 -17.90
CA SER A 23 0.31 17.30 -18.89
C SER A 23 -1.11 17.61 -18.41
N TRP A 24 -1.70 16.74 -17.60
CA TRP A 24 -3.07 16.89 -17.08
C TRP A 24 -3.11 17.68 -15.76
N GLY A 25 -1.97 18.13 -15.24
CA GLY A 25 -1.89 18.88 -13.98
C GLY A 25 -1.99 18.01 -12.72
N GLN A 26 -1.87 16.69 -12.86
CA GLN A 26 -1.77 15.73 -11.75
C GLN A 26 -0.33 15.68 -11.24
N LEU A 27 0.10 16.75 -10.58
CA LEU A 27 1.51 16.97 -10.24
C LEU A 27 2.05 15.95 -9.23
N VAL A 28 1.22 15.46 -8.31
CA VAL A 28 1.63 14.48 -7.30
C VAL A 28 1.91 13.13 -7.96
N GLU A 29 1.00 12.69 -8.82
CA GLU A 29 1.10 11.44 -9.58
C GLU A 29 2.27 11.48 -10.57
N ALA A 30 2.49 12.62 -11.24
CA ALA A 30 3.63 12.82 -12.13
C ALA A 30 4.97 12.70 -11.39
N VAL A 31 5.08 13.36 -10.23
CA VAL A 31 6.29 13.33 -9.38
C VAL A 31 6.58 11.91 -8.88
N ASP A 32 5.54 11.22 -8.40
CA ASP A 32 5.67 9.84 -7.90
C ASP A 32 6.17 8.90 -9.00
N GLU A 33 5.60 8.99 -10.21
CA GLU A 33 6.00 8.16 -11.35
C GLU A 33 7.45 8.45 -11.78
N TYR A 34 7.87 9.73 -11.84
CA TYR A 34 9.24 10.10 -12.19
C TYR A 34 10.27 9.63 -11.16
N GLN A 35 9.98 9.77 -9.86
CA GLN A 35 10.86 9.29 -8.80
C GLN A 35 10.98 7.77 -8.76
N MET A 36 9.89 7.06 -9.03
CA MET A 36 9.89 5.60 -9.10
C MET A 36 10.73 5.11 -10.29
N LEU A 37 10.49 5.70 -11.47
CA LEU A 37 11.25 5.37 -12.67
C LEU A 37 12.74 5.68 -12.51
N SER A 38 13.10 6.83 -11.92
CA SER A 38 14.48 7.23 -11.63
C SER A 38 15.23 6.17 -10.80
N LYS A 39 14.60 5.64 -9.74
CA LYS A 39 15.19 4.61 -8.88
C LYS A 39 15.41 3.28 -9.60
N GLN A 40 14.44 2.84 -10.40
CA GLN A 40 14.55 1.61 -11.18
C GLN A 40 15.70 1.71 -12.19
N VAL A 41 15.78 2.84 -12.88
CA VAL A 41 16.84 3.15 -13.84
C VAL A 41 18.22 3.20 -13.16
N LEU A 42 18.32 3.81 -11.97
CA LEU A 42 19.57 3.87 -11.20
C LEU A 42 20.02 2.50 -10.67
N ARG A 43 19.10 1.61 -10.31
CA ARG A 43 19.43 0.24 -9.89
C ARG A 43 20.14 -0.51 -11.01
N GLU A 44 19.64 -0.40 -12.23
CA GLU A 44 20.27 -1.00 -13.41
C GLU A 44 21.52 -0.25 -13.89
N ALA A 45 21.70 1.00 -13.44
CA ALA A 45 22.94 1.75 -13.62
C ALA A 45 24.03 1.40 -12.58
N SER A 46 23.70 0.59 -11.56
CA SER A 46 24.64 0.17 -10.52
C SER A 46 25.79 -0.67 -11.07
N HIS A 47 26.91 -0.69 -10.37
CA HIS A 47 28.04 -1.59 -10.70
C HIS A 47 27.67 -3.08 -10.57
N GLU A 48 26.69 -3.41 -9.74
CA GLU A 48 26.22 -4.79 -9.51
C GLU A 48 25.35 -5.33 -10.66
N ALA A 49 24.69 -4.47 -11.43
CA ALA A 49 23.84 -4.89 -12.53
C ALA A 49 24.67 -5.26 -13.77
N THR A 50 24.40 -6.40 -14.40
CA THR A 50 25.16 -6.87 -15.59
C THR A 50 24.42 -6.70 -16.91
N LEU A 51 23.15 -6.27 -16.86
CA LEU A 51 22.25 -6.21 -18.01
C LEU A 51 22.62 -5.11 -19.02
N PHE A 52 23.31 -4.06 -18.57
CA PHE A 52 23.71 -2.91 -19.37
C PHE A 52 25.24 -2.71 -19.32
N ASN A 53 25.83 -2.26 -20.43
CA ASN A 53 27.26 -1.92 -20.46
C ASN A 53 27.52 -0.54 -19.81
N ASP A 54 28.78 -0.22 -19.52
CA ASP A 54 29.14 1.03 -18.82
C ASP A 54 28.65 2.30 -19.53
N ASN A 55 28.61 2.30 -20.86
CA ASN A 55 28.10 3.43 -21.62
C ASN A 55 26.57 3.58 -21.45
N GLN A 56 25.84 2.47 -21.50
CA GLN A 56 24.41 2.42 -21.24
C GLN A 56 24.09 2.80 -19.78
N LYS A 57 24.90 2.35 -18.82
CA LYS A 57 24.76 2.77 -17.41
C LYS A 57 24.94 4.27 -17.23
N ARG A 58 25.90 4.90 -17.91
CA ARG A 58 26.02 6.36 -17.93
C ARG A 58 24.78 7.05 -18.51
N THR A 59 24.21 6.50 -19.59
CA THR A 59 22.95 7.00 -20.15
C THR A 59 21.81 6.83 -19.16
N LEU A 60 21.68 5.69 -18.49
CA LEU A 60 20.69 5.44 -17.43
C LEU A 60 20.83 6.45 -16.28
N SER A 61 22.04 6.74 -15.81
CA SER A 61 22.27 7.75 -14.78
C SER A 61 21.82 9.15 -15.22
N LYS A 62 22.04 9.52 -16.48
CA LYS A 62 21.56 10.80 -17.03
C LYS A 62 20.03 10.84 -17.11
N ILE A 63 19.40 9.74 -17.55
CA ILE A 63 17.94 9.61 -17.59
C ILE A 63 17.34 9.81 -16.19
N ALA A 64 17.89 9.12 -15.18
CA ALA A 64 17.44 9.24 -13.80
C ALA A 64 17.58 10.67 -13.27
N ALA A 65 18.70 11.33 -13.56
CA ALA A 65 18.90 12.71 -13.16
C ALA A 65 17.91 13.68 -13.83
N CYS A 66 17.53 13.47 -15.10
CA CYS A 66 16.45 14.24 -15.74
C CYS A 66 15.10 14.06 -15.06
N LEU A 67 14.76 12.82 -14.69
CA LEU A 67 13.52 12.48 -13.98
C LEU A 67 13.47 13.15 -12.60
N ASP A 68 14.57 13.12 -11.85
CA ASP A 68 14.67 13.78 -10.55
C ASP A 68 14.57 15.31 -10.67
N LEU A 69 15.19 15.90 -11.70
CA LEU A 69 15.11 17.34 -11.96
C LEU A 69 13.67 17.77 -12.29
N ARG A 70 12.94 17.00 -13.11
CA ARG A 70 11.52 17.30 -13.38
C ARG A 70 10.67 17.12 -12.12
N GLY A 71 10.87 16.03 -11.38
CA GLY A 71 10.15 15.78 -10.13
C GLY A 71 10.33 16.94 -9.13
N LYS A 72 11.54 17.46 -8.98
CA LYS A 72 11.82 18.64 -8.13
C LYS A 72 11.17 19.92 -8.66
N ALA A 73 11.19 20.13 -9.97
CA ALA A 73 10.56 21.30 -10.61
C ALA A 73 9.05 21.32 -10.37
N LEU A 74 8.38 20.16 -10.42
CA LEU A 74 6.94 20.04 -10.14
C LEU A 74 6.58 20.27 -8.67
N GLN A 75 7.52 20.03 -7.75
CA GLN A 75 7.33 20.27 -6.31
C GLN A 75 7.58 21.72 -5.88
N SER A 76 8.15 22.56 -6.75
CA SER A 76 8.57 23.93 -6.44
C SER A 76 7.89 24.93 -7.38
N PRO A 77 6.64 25.38 -7.08
CA PRO A 77 5.85 26.23 -7.98
C PRO A 77 6.45 27.63 -8.22
N ASP A 78 7.37 28.09 -7.38
CA ASP A 78 7.99 29.42 -7.47
C ASP A 78 9.29 29.46 -8.31
N SER A 79 9.76 28.32 -8.83
CA SER A 79 10.99 28.25 -9.63
C SER A 79 10.71 28.50 -11.12
N THR A 80 11.06 29.69 -11.61
CA THR A 80 11.06 30.02 -13.05
C THR A 80 12.23 29.37 -13.81
N GLN A 81 13.13 28.65 -13.13
CA GLN A 81 14.23 27.88 -13.71
C GLN A 81 14.10 26.40 -13.32
N GLY A 82 13.20 25.68 -14.00
CA GLY A 82 12.96 24.26 -13.77
C GLY A 82 13.08 23.45 -15.06
N PHE A 83 13.47 22.18 -14.93
CA PHE A 83 13.49 21.22 -16.03
C PHE A 83 12.09 21.06 -16.62
N THR A 84 11.93 21.32 -17.91
CA THR A 84 10.62 21.43 -18.55
C THR A 84 10.06 20.07 -18.97
N LEU A 85 8.73 19.98 -19.15
CA LEU A 85 8.08 18.78 -19.67
C LEU A 85 8.54 18.45 -21.10
N GLU A 86 8.78 19.47 -21.93
CA GLU A 86 9.28 19.28 -23.30
C GLU A 86 10.72 18.75 -23.33
N GLU A 87 11.56 19.11 -22.35
CA GLU A 87 12.87 18.49 -22.17
C GLU A 87 12.76 17.05 -21.68
N LEU A 88 11.81 16.75 -20.78
CA LEU A 88 11.60 15.39 -20.30
C LEU A 88 11.11 14.45 -21.41
N LYS A 89 10.20 14.89 -22.29
CA LYS A 89 9.74 14.09 -23.43
C LYS A 89 10.88 13.67 -24.35
N LYS A 90 11.94 14.47 -24.47
CA LYS A 90 13.14 14.12 -25.26
C LYS A 90 13.91 12.94 -24.68
N VAL A 91 13.78 12.66 -23.38
CA VAL A 91 14.43 11.53 -22.69
C VAL A 91 13.92 10.17 -23.18
N ASP A 92 12.72 10.10 -23.75
CA ASP A 92 12.19 8.87 -24.36
C ASP A 92 13.10 8.34 -25.49
N SER A 93 13.72 9.25 -26.26
CA SER A 93 14.69 8.87 -27.29
C SER A 93 15.96 8.24 -26.71
N ALA A 94 16.37 8.62 -25.49
CA ALA A 94 17.50 8.03 -24.79
C ALA A 94 17.21 6.61 -24.30
N PHE A 95 15.96 6.26 -23.98
CA PHE A 95 15.57 4.88 -23.72
C PHE A 95 15.66 4.02 -24.99
N GLY A 96 15.30 4.59 -26.15
CA GLY A 96 15.47 3.94 -27.45
C GLY A 96 16.93 3.59 -27.75
N SER A 97 17.87 4.49 -27.43
CA SER A 97 19.29 4.25 -27.66
C SER A 97 19.94 3.25 -26.69
N LEU A 98 19.28 2.85 -25.60
CA LEU A 98 19.77 1.75 -24.75
C LEU A 98 19.66 0.38 -25.42
N LEU A 99 18.74 0.26 -26.38
CA LEU A 99 18.49 -0.98 -27.14
C LEU A 99 19.38 -1.09 -28.39
N THR A 100 19.98 0.03 -28.80
CA THR A 100 20.87 0.10 -29.97
C THR A 100 22.31 0.27 -29.48
N SER A 101 23.27 -0.48 -30.00
CA SER A 101 24.70 -0.32 -29.61
C SER A 101 25.35 0.97 -30.14
N SER A 102 24.57 1.89 -30.71
CA SER A 102 25.05 3.16 -31.27
C SER A 102 25.22 4.21 -30.17
N GLN A 103 26.39 4.86 -30.10
CA GLN A 103 26.59 6.04 -29.28
C GLN A 103 25.78 7.21 -29.84
N SER A 104 24.61 7.48 -29.25
CA SER A 104 23.87 8.70 -29.50
C SER A 104 24.19 9.71 -28.39
N GLU A 105 24.44 10.97 -28.76
CA GLU A 105 24.56 12.07 -27.81
C GLU A 105 23.26 12.20 -26.99
N PHE A 106 23.41 12.49 -25.69
CA PHE A 106 22.26 12.52 -24.80
C PHE A 106 21.38 13.74 -25.15
N PRO A 107 20.05 13.57 -25.29
CA PRO A 107 19.18 14.55 -25.95
C PRO A 107 18.89 15.81 -25.13
N VAL A 108 19.42 15.91 -23.90
CA VAL A 108 19.17 17.04 -22.98
C VAL A 108 20.49 17.56 -22.40
N ALA A 109 20.68 18.89 -22.42
CA ALA A 109 21.83 19.54 -21.81
C ALA A 109 21.69 19.55 -20.28
N MET A 110 22.49 18.75 -19.58
CA MET A 110 22.44 18.61 -18.12
C MET A 110 23.28 19.70 -17.44
N PRO A 111 22.79 20.38 -16.39
CA PRO A 111 23.60 21.28 -15.57
C PRO A 111 24.79 20.54 -14.95
N ALA A 112 25.97 21.16 -14.91
CA ALA A 112 27.23 20.55 -14.45
C ALA A 112 27.15 19.95 -13.04
N GLU A 113 26.25 20.46 -12.20
CA GLU A 113 26.02 20.02 -10.82
C GLU A 113 25.36 18.62 -10.74
N ALA A 114 24.56 18.25 -11.75
CA ALA A 114 23.91 16.93 -11.84
C ALA A 114 24.86 15.83 -12.34
N ALA A 115 25.99 16.20 -12.97
CA ALA A 115 26.97 15.26 -13.51
C ALA A 115 27.87 14.61 -12.44
N LEU A 116 27.83 15.08 -11.20
CA LEU A 116 28.68 14.61 -10.09
C LEU A 116 28.03 13.58 -9.16
N PHE A 117 26.80 13.14 -9.44
CA PHE A 117 26.12 12.13 -8.62
C PHE A 117 26.87 10.78 -8.65
N ARG A 118 27.51 10.41 -7.54
CA ARG A 118 28.03 9.07 -7.25
C ARG A 118 27.10 8.38 -6.24
N PRO A 119 26.50 7.22 -6.55
CA PRO A 119 25.74 6.47 -5.54
C PRO A 119 26.71 5.70 -4.64
N GLN A 120 26.61 5.88 -3.31
CA GLN A 120 27.17 4.91 -2.37
C GLN A 120 26.15 3.80 -2.12
N VAL A 121 26.47 2.59 -2.56
CA VAL A 121 25.73 1.37 -2.23
C VAL A 121 26.38 0.76 -0.97
N LYS A 122 25.62 0.59 0.11
CA LYS A 122 26.06 -0.24 1.25
C LYS A 122 25.71 -1.70 0.93
N GLN A 123 26.73 -2.55 0.83
CA GLN A 123 26.60 -3.99 0.66
C GLN A 123 25.82 -4.61 1.84
N GLY A 124 24.76 -5.33 1.50
CA GLY A 124 24.09 -6.27 2.39
C GLY A 124 23.61 -7.44 1.55
N ASN A 125 24.25 -8.60 1.72
CA ASN A 125 23.91 -9.84 1.04
C ASN A 125 22.43 -10.18 1.20
N PHE A 126 21.71 -10.31 0.08
CA PHE A 126 20.48 -11.06 0.01
C PHE A 126 20.32 -11.63 -1.40
N GLU A 127 20.64 -12.91 -1.56
CA GLU A 127 20.12 -13.70 -2.68
C GLU A 127 18.63 -13.95 -2.41
N LEU A 128 17.79 -13.57 -3.36
CA LEU A 128 16.38 -13.92 -3.41
C LEU A 128 16.16 -14.64 -4.74
N ASP A 129 15.78 -15.91 -4.62
CA ASP A 129 15.31 -16.75 -5.72
C ASP A 129 14.18 -16.04 -6.48
N LEU A 130 14.39 -15.94 -7.79
CA LEU A 130 13.41 -15.49 -8.78
C LEU A 130 12.84 -16.72 -9.48
N GLU A 131 11.68 -17.21 -9.05
CA GLU A 131 10.77 -17.88 -9.96
C GLU A 131 9.32 -17.46 -9.71
N GLY A 132 8.73 -16.88 -10.76
CA GLY A 132 7.31 -16.86 -11.11
C GLY A 132 6.29 -16.55 -10.01
N ASP A 133 5.69 -15.35 -10.06
CA ASP A 133 4.29 -15.27 -10.46
C ASP A 133 3.86 -13.83 -10.69
N GLU A 134 2.96 -13.70 -11.67
CA GLU A 134 2.30 -12.50 -12.15
C GLU A 134 1.72 -11.67 -11.00
N ILE A 135 2.00 -10.36 -10.98
CA ILE A 135 1.28 -9.41 -10.14
C ILE A 135 0.76 -8.28 -11.03
N ASP A 136 -0.55 -8.36 -11.24
CA ASP A 136 -1.46 -7.31 -11.67
C ASP A 136 -1.14 -5.95 -11.05
N ASP A 137 -1.36 -4.91 -11.85
CA ASP A 137 -1.47 -3.53 -11.42
C ASP A 137 -2.51 -3.39 -10.28
N GLU A 138 -2.07 -3.03 -9.07
CA GLU A 138 -2.69 -2.01 -8.18
C GLU A 138 -2.05 -2.03 -6.77
N ASP A 139 -1.53 -0.86 -6.37
CA ASP A 139 -0.90 -0.49 -5.08
C ASP A 139 0.50 -1.09 -4.77
N ASP A 140 1.54 -0.28 -4.96
CA ASP A 140 2.88 -0.45 -4.35
C ASP A 140 2.77 -0.62 -2.81
N ASP A 141 2.70 -1.88 -2.37
CA ASP A 141 2.97 -2.31 -1.01
C ASP A 141 4.49 -2.54 -0.86
N GLU A 142 5.26 -1.46 -0.71
CA GLU A 142 6.67 -1.54 -0.29
C GLU A 142 6.92 -0.60 0.91
N ALA A 143 6.62 -1.12 2.11
CA ALA A 143 6.97 -0.49 3.38
C ALA A 143 8.37 -0.96 3.83
N GLY A 144 9.28 -0.02 4.07
CA GLY A 144 10.69 -0.31 4.31
C GLY A 144 10.95 -1.27 5.48
N THR A 145 11.87 -2.19 5.27
CA THR A 145 12.54 -3.00 6.29
C THR A 145 13.26 -2.08 7.27
N ASN A 146 12.69 -1.91 8.47
CA ASN A 146 13.43 -1.35 9.60
C ASN A 146 13.52 -2.40 10.70
N LYS A 147 14.60 -3.19 10.69
CA LYS A 147 15.03 -3.95 11.87
C LYS A 147 15.69 -2.96 12.83
N GLY A 148 14.95 -2.50 13.84
CA GLY A 148 15.53 -1.82 15.00
C GLY A 148 14.66 -0.71 15.57
N SER A 149 14.22 -0.91 16.81
CA SER A 149 13.57 0.03 17.74
C SER A 149 12.10 0.38 17.45
N VAL A 150 11.23 -0.18 18.30
CA VAL A 150 9.79 0.13 18.36
C VAL A 150 9.62 1.50 19.03
N THR A 151 9.70 2.57 18.25
CA THR A 151 9.20 3.88 18.69
C THR A 151 7.76 4.02 18.21
N ALA A 152 6.81 4.07 19.15
CA ALA A 152 5.39 4.27 18.85
C ALA A 152 5.20 5.52 17.97
N SER A 153 4.39 5.41 16.92
CA SER A 153 4.15 6.54 16.02
C SER A 153 3.47 7.69 16.78
N PRO A 154 3.90 8.95 16.61
CA PRO A 154 3.25 10.08 17.27
C PRO A 154 1.80 10.21 16.76
N GLY A 155 0.82 9.90 17.61
CA GLY A 155 -0.61 10.12 17.35
C GLY A 155 -1.52 8.89 17.45
N ILE A 156 -0.98 7.67 17.48
CA ILE A 156 -1.80 6.45 17.64
C ILE A 156 -1.89 6.09 19.12
N LYS A 157 -3.12 6.00 19.64
CA LYS A 157 -3.36 5.55 21.01
C LYS A 157 -3.23 4.03 21.07
N PRO A 158 -2.20 3.48 21.74
CA PRO A 158 -1.97 2.03 21.75
C PRO A 158 -3.12 1.24 22.39
N LEU A 159 -3.94 1.89 23.23
CA LEU A 159 -5.03 1.26 23.98
C LEU A 159 -6.29 0.98 23.13
N GLY A 160 -6.40 1.56 21.93
CA GLY A 160 -7.64 1.48 21.14
C GLY A 160 -8.82 2.20 21.78
N LYS A 161 -10.03 1.89 21.31
CA LYS A 161 -11.30 2.45 21.75
C LYS A 161 -12.39 1.36 21.71
N LEU A 162 -12.27 0.39 22.61
CA LEU A 162 -13.28 -0.64 22.83
C LEU A 162 -14.22 -0.23 23.96
N PHE A 163 -15.50 -0.56 23.82
CA PHE A 163 -16.51 -0.30 24.83
C PHE A 163 -16.75 -1.55 25.69
N PRO A 164 -17.13 -1.38 26.97
CA PRO A 164 -17.48 -2.50 27.82
C PRO A 164 -18.74 -3.22 27.32
N MET A 165 -18.95 -4.44 27.81
CA MET A 165 -20.18 -5.17 27.56
C MET A 165 -21.38 -4.38 28.09
N MET A 166 -22.43 -4.29 27.28
CA MET A 166 -23.67 -3.66 27.70
C MET A 166 -24.37 -4.50 28.79
N PRO A 167 -25.13 -3.85 29.70
CA PRO A 167 -26.00 -4.56 30.62
C PRO A 167 -26.96 -5.47 29.85
N HIS A 168 -27.12 -6.69 30.36
CA HIS A 168 -28.02 -7.66 29.78
C HIS A 168 -29.48 -7.19 29.92
N GLN A 169 -30.29 -7.37 28.87
CA GLN A 169 -31.72 -7.05 28.86
C GLN A 169 -32.50 -8.32 28.60
N LYS A 170 -33.57 -8.55 29.37
CA LYS A 170 -34.37 -9.78 29.26
C LYS A 170 -34.86 -10.02 27.83
N GLY A 171 -34.68 -11.24 27.36
CA GLY A 171 -35.09 -11.67 26.01
C GLY A 171 -34.27 -11.03 24.87
N THR A 172 -33.03 -10.62 25.15
CA THR A 172 -32.12 -10.10 24.12
C THR A 172 -30.79 -10.85 24.13
N THR A 173 -30.13 -10.88 22.98
CA THR A 173 -28.85 -11.55 22.79
C THR A 173 -27.75 -10.53 22.54
N ASN A 174 -26.72 -10.55 23.38
CA ASN A 174 -25.51 -9.76 23.19
C ASN A 174 -24.48 -10.57 22.40
N LEU A 175 -23.86 -9.96 21.40
CA LEU A 175 -22.77 -10.56 20.64
C LEU A 175 -21.42 -10.05 21.13
N VAL A 176 -20.52 -10.98 21.42
CA VAL A 176 -19.10 -10.74 21.64
C VAL A 176 -18.30 -11.37 20.50
N VAL A 177 -17.50 -10.55 19.83
CA VAL A 177 -16.66 -10.98 18.72
C VAL A 177 -15.21 -10.94 19.18
N ARG A 178 -14.59 -12.11 19.31
CA ARG A 178 -13.15 -12.20 19.53
C ARG A 178 -12.44 -12.11 18.20
N ILE A 179 -11.62 -11.08 18.02
CA ILE A 179 -10.73 -10.95 16.87
C ILE A 179 -9.45 -11.69 17.20
N GLU A 180 -9.26 -12.85 16.57
CA GLU A 180 -8.09 -13.70 16.86
C GLU A 180 -6.87 -13.20 16.11
N LYS A 181 -6.94 -13.24 14.78
CA LYS A 181 -5.85 -12.89 13.88
C LYS A 181 -6.38 -12.52 12.49
N ILE A 182 -5.58 -11.79 11.73
CA ILE A 182 -5.83 -11.50 10.31
C ILE A 182 -4.65 -11.99 9.47
N GLY A 183 -4.93 -12.71 8.39
CA GLY A 183 -3.94 -13.16 7.42
C GLY A 183 -3.71 -12.12 6.33
N LEU A 184 -2.46 -11.71 6.12
CA LEU A 184 -2.03 -10.78 5.06
C LEU A 184 -0.69 -11.27 4.51
N LYS A 185 -0.43 -11.04 3.21
CA LYS A 185 0.83 -11.46 2.58
C LYS A 185 2.06 -10.89 3.30
N ASP A 186 1.96 -9.65 3.76
CA ASP A 186 3.06 -8.86 4.33
C ASP A 186 2.75 -8.38 5.75
N ALA A 187 2.20 -9.27 6.59
CA ALA A 187 1.70 -8.95 7.94
C ALA A 187 2.72 -8.20 8.82
N SER A 188 4.01 -8.56 8.75
CA SER A 188 5.09 -7.97 9.54
C SER A 188 5.43 -6.53 9.15
N MET A 189 5.08 -6.11 7.92
CA MET A 189 5.42 -4.80 7.37
C MET A 189 4.48 -3.69 7.82
N TYR A 190 3.28 -4.05 8.33
CA TYR A 190 2.31 -3.07 8.80
C TYR A 190 2.72 -2.46 10.14
N LEU A 191 2.80 -1.13 10.17
CA LEU A 191 3.09 -0.34 11.37
C LEU A 191 1.81 0.03 12.09
N ASP A 192 1.84 -0.12 13.41
CA ASP A 192 0.73 0.14 14.33
C ASP A 192 -0.63 -0.38 13.81
N PRO A 193 -0.73 -1.67 13.42
CA PRO A 193 -1.94 -2.19 12.82
C PRO A 193 -3.05 -2.33 13.85
N TYR A 194 -4.25 -1.88 13.49
CA TYR A 194 -5.46 -1.99 14.31
C TYR A 194 -6.69 -2.21 13.43
N ILE A 195 -7.77 -2.71 14.02
CA ILE A 195 -9.03 -2.94 13.30
C ILE A 195 -10.09 -1.97 13.82
N VAL A 196 -10.81 -1.35 12.89
CA VAL A 196 -12.01 -0.56 13.19
C VAL A 196 -13.22 -1.46 12.98
N ILE A 197 -14.01 -1.62 14.04
CA ILE A 197 -15.26 -2.37 14.03
C ILE A 197 -16.41 -1.38 13.97
N SER A 198 -17.24 -1.48 12.94
CA SER A 198 -18.43 -0.64 12.80
C SER A 198 -19.65 -1.47 12.45
N LEU A 199 -20.81 -1.04 12.93
CA LEU A 199 -22.08 -1.68 12.65
C LEU A 199 -22.85 -0.77 11.72
N LYS A 200 -23.07 -1.20 10.48
CA LYS A 200 -23.71 -0.39 9.44
C LYS A 200 -25.07 -0.97 9.07
N ASP A 201 -26.01 -0.09 8.72
CA ASP A 201 -27.28 -0.49 8.12
C ASP A 201 -27.14 -0.77 6.60
N ASN A 202 -28.24 -1.12 5.92
CA ASN A 202 -28.26 -1.37 4.48
C ASN A 202 -27.92 -0.13 3.62
N LYS A 203 -27.90 1.08 4.20
CA LYS A 203 -27.49 2.32 3.53
C LYS A 203 -26.02 2.65 3.81
N GLY A 204 -25.33 1.87 4.64
CA GLY A 204 -23.96 2.11 5.06
C GLY A 204 -23.82 3.13 6.20
N ILE A 205 -24.92 3.42 6.92
CA ILE A 205 -24.95 4.38 8.02
C ILE A 205 -24.67 3.66 9.35
N ASP A 206 -23.88 4.28 10.23
CA ASP A 206 -23.59 3.74 11.56
C ASP A 206 -24.85 3.57 12.41
N VAL A 207 -25.10 2.34 12.84
CA VAL A 207 -26.17 1.98 13.78
C VAL A 207 -25.71 2.14 15.24
N ALA A 208 -24.40 2.03 15.47
CA ALA A 208 -23.76 2.21 16.76
C ALA A 208 -22.40 2.91 16.57
N LYS A 209 -21.82 3.43 17.65
CA LYS A 209 -20.51 4.07 17.59
C LYS A 209 -19.44 3.05 17.18
N PRO A 210 -18.60 3.36 16.18
CA PRO A 210 -17.45 2.52 15.84
C PRO A 210 -16.50 2.33 17.01
N GLN A 211 -15.87 1.16 17.03
CA GLN A 211 -14.88 0.73 18.01
C GLN A 211 -13.55 0.48 17.32
N GLU A 212 -12.46 0.62 18.06
CA GLU A 212 -11.11 0.42 17.54
C GLU A 212 -10.38 -0.56 18.45
N THR A 213 -9.78 -1.60 17.89
CA THR A 213 -8.91 -2.48 18.69
C THR A 213 -7.69 -1.70 19.18
N PRO A 214 -7.04 -2.17 20.25
CA PRO A 214 -5.65 -1.83 20.50
C PRO A 214 -4.77 -2.14 19.28
N VAL A 215 -3.61 -1.51 19.23
CA VAL A 215 -2.57 -1.85 18.24
C VAL A 215 -2.09 -3.29 18.50
N ALA A 216 -2.04 -4.11 17.46
CA ALA A 216 -1.53 -5.47 17.61
C ALA A 216 -0.03 -5.48 17.93
N LEU A 217 0.33 -6.15 19.03
CA LEU A 217 1.71 -6.25 19.49
C LEU A 217 2.44 -7.45 18.86
N ARG A 218 1.70 -8.49 18.44
CA ARG A 218 2.26 -9.72 17.89
C ARG A 218 2.01 -9.81 16.39
N ARG A 219 3.09 -9.88 15.62
CA ARG A 219 3.11 -9.98 14.16
C ARG A 219 4.04 -11.13 13.79
N GLU A 220 3.49 -12.15 13.14
CA GLU A 220 4.18 -13.37 12.75
C GLU A 220 3.69 -13.71 11.35
N ASP A 221 4.49 -13.46 10.31
CA ASP A 221 4.03 -13.67 8.93
C ASP A 221 3.48 -15.09 8.71
N PRO A 222 2.30 -15.25 8.07
CA PRO A 222 1.50 -14.22 7.39
C PRO A 222 0.39 -13.58 8.25
N TYR A 223 0.50 -13.59 9.57
CA TYR A 223 -0.55 -13.20 10.51
C TYR A 223 -0.21 -12.01 11.41
N ILE A 224 -1.22 -11.18 11.67
CA ILE A 224 -1.23 -10.20 12.75
C ILE A 224 -2.21 -10.70 13.82
N ILE A 225 -1.73 -10.86 15.05
CA ILE A 225 -2.49 -11.47 16.15
C ILE A 225 -3.02 -10.37 17.07
N TYR A 226 -4.33 -10.35 17.28
CA TYR A 226 -5.02 -9.39 18.14
C TYR A 226 -5.41 -10.01 19.48
N GLY A 227 -6.13 -11.13 19.45
CA GLY A 227 -6.61 -11.83 20.64
C GLY A 227 -7.50 -10.98 21.55
N VAL A 228 -8.32 -10.09 20.97
CA VAL A 228 -9.12 -9.11 21.72
C VAL A 228 -10.62 -9.34 21.52
N ASP A 229 -11.39 -9.19 22.59
CA ASP A 229 -12.85 -9.29 22.56
C ASP A 229 -13.48 -7.92 22.29
N VAL A 230 -14.42 -7.88 21.35
CA VAL A 230 -15.19 -6.68 20.98
C VAL A 230 -16.65 -6.93 21.30
N HIS A 231 -17.21 -6.11 22.17
CA HIS A 231 -18.63 -6.21 22.56
C HIS A 231 -19.48 -5.34 21.64
N LEU A 232 -20.43 -5.95 20.94
CA LEU A 232 -21.34 -5.20 20.08
C LEU A 232 -22.23 -4.29 20.94
N GLN A 233 -22.29 -3.01 20.61
CA GLN A 233 -23.01 -2.00 21.41
C GLN A 233 -24.49 -1.89 21.05
N LYS A 234 -25.08 -2.99 20.55
CA LYS A 234 -26.52 -3.13 20.33
C LYS A 234 -26.92 -4.62 20.33
N PRO A 235 -27.99 -5.04 21.03
CA PRO A 235 -28.45 -6.43 21.01
C PRO A 235 -28.93 -6.83 19.61
N LEU A 236 -28.80 -8.12 19.28
CA LEU A 236 -29.05 -8.63 17.93
C LEU A 236 -30.49 -8.38 17.46
N GLU A 237 -31.47 -8.51 18.35
CA GLU A 237 -32.90 -8.32 18.05
C GLU A 237 -33.26 -6.86 17.74
N LYS A 238 -32.41 -5.91 18.15
CA LYS A 238 -32.61 -4.47 17.93
C LYS A 238 -31.86 -3.95 16.69
N LEU A 239 -31.21 -4.84 15.94
CA LEU A 239 -30.50 -4.47 14.72
C LEU A 239 -31.47 -4.29 13.55
N PRO A 240 -31.29 -3.25 12.72
CA PRO A 240 -32.14 -3.08 11.54
C PRO A 240 -31.90 -4.21 10.54
N LYS A 241 -32.93 -4.58 9.78
CA LYS A 241 -32.80 -5.58 8.72
C LYS A 241 -31.76 -5.14 7.69
N GLY A 242 -30.91 -6.06 7.28
CA GLY A 242 -29.80 -5.79 6.35
C GLY A 242 -28.61 -5.07 6.99
N ALA A 243 -28.54 -4.99 8.32
CA ALA A 243 -27.33 -4.57 9.01
C ALA A 243 -26.18 -5.56 8.76
N ALA A 244 -24.95 -5.06 8.87
CA ALA A 244 -23.75 -5.88 8.86
C ALA A 244 -22.68 -5.29 9.78
N ILE A 245 -21.81 -6.16 10.29
CA ILE A 245 -20.64 -5.78 11.08
C ILE A 245 -19.45 -5.69 10.12
N PHE A 246 -18.78 -4.55 10.09
CA PHE A 246 -17.61 -4.28 9.27
C PHE A 246 -16.36 -4.28 10.13
N PHE A 247 -15.28 -4.82 9.56
CA PHE A 247 -13.94 -4.87 10.12
C PHE A 247 -12.99 -4.23 9.12
N GLU A 248 -12.53 -3.01 9.40
CA GLU A 248 -11.55 -2.33 8.55
C GLU A 248 -10.16 -2.47 9.15
N PHE A 249 -9.25 -3.11 8.43
CA PHE A 249 -7.84 -3.17 8.83
C PHE A 249 -7.16 -1.85 8.47
N ARG A 250 -6.58 -1.19 9.47
CA ARG A 250 -5.87 0.08 9.33
C ARG A 250 -4.45 -0.05 9.84
N HIS A 251 -3.55 0.69 9.20
CA HIS A 251 -2.16 0.78 9.60
C HIS A 251 -1.62 2.18 9.34
N TYR A 252 -0.53 2.51 10.01
CA TYR A 252 0.20 3.74 9.78
C TYR A 252 1.12 3.62 8.57
N LYS A 253 0.96 4.51 7.59
CA LYS A 253 1.86 4.63 6.45
C LYS A 253 2.95 5.65 6.78
N LEU A 254 4.13 5.16 7.18
CA LEU A 254 5.26 6.03 7.59
C LEU A 254 5.62 7.07 6.53
N LYS A 255 5.70 6.67 5.25
CA LYS A 255 5.99 7.56 4.12
C LYS A 255 4.96 8.68 3.96
N LYS A 256 3.67 8.36 4.13
CA LYS A 256 2.55 9.31 3.96
C LYS A 256 2.13 10.00 5.27
N ARG A 257 2.75 9.63 6.40
CA ARG A 257 2.46 10.10 7.76
C ARG A 257 0.96 10.12 8.09
N THR A 258 0.24 9.11 7.60
CA THR A 258 -1.22 9.02 7.71
C THR A 258 -1.66 7.59 8.00
N ILE A 259 -2.86 7.46 8.55
CA ILE A 259 -3.51 6.17 8.75
C ILE A 259 -4.27 5.81 7.47
N SER A 260 -4.08 4.59 6.98
CA SER A 260 -4.72 4.10 5.76
C SER A 260 -5.42 2.77 6.02
N THR A 261 -6.64 2.64 5.52
CA THR A 261 -7.32 1.34 5.39
C THR A 261 -6.66 0.53 4.28
N LYS A 262 -6.21 -0.69 4.58
CA LYS A 262 -5.66 -1.62 3.57
C LYS A 262 -6.76 -2.45 2.92
N CYS A 263 -7.59 -3.04 3.77
CA CYS A 263 -8.66 -3.94 3.38
C CYS A 263 -9.78 -3.89 4.41
N PHE A 264 -10.91 -4.48 4.06
CA PHE A 264 -12.04 -4.63 4.96
C PHE A 264 -12.64 -6.02 4.82
N ALA A 265 -13.33 -6.46 5.87
CA ALA A 265 -14.22 -7.60 5.85
C ALA A 265 -15.57 -7.18 6.42
N PHE A 266 -16.61 -7.96 6.16
CA PHE A 266 -17.89 -7.77 6.81
C PHE A 266 -18.57 -9.11 7.07
N MET A 267 -19.54 -9.09 7.97
CA MET A 267 -20.39 -10.24 8.30
C MET A 267 -21.84 -9.75 8.37
N GLU A 268 -22.73 -10.41 7.64
CA GLU A 268 -24.16 -10.18 7.69
C GLU A 268 -24.82 -10.86 8.89
N MET A 269 -26.06 -10.48 9.17
CA MET A 269 -26.77 -10.93 10.38
C MET A 269 -27.09 -12.42 10.41
N ASP A 270 -27.28 -13.04 9.25
CA ASP A 270 -27.59 -14.47 9.09
C ASP A 270 -26.34 -15.37 9.21
N GLU A 271 -25.16 -14.78 9.08
CA GLU A 271 -23.87 -15.44 9.30
C GLU A 271 -23.51 -15.58 10.79
N ILE A 272 -24.21 -14.85 11.68
CA ILE A 272 -23.93 -14.84 13.12
C ILE A 272 -24.35 -16.18 13.74
N LYS A 273 -23.36 -17.01 14.07
CA LYS A 273 -23.51 -18.29 14.77
C LYS A 273 -22.43 -18.43 15.84
N PRO A 274 -22.71 -19.09 16.97
CA PRO A 274 -21.68 -19.29 17.99
C PRO A 274 -20.54 -20.15 17.45
N GLY A 275 -19.30 -19.78 17.80
CA GLY A 275 -18.10 -20.53 17.45
C GLY A 275 -17.15 -19.82 16.48
N PRO A 276 -16.18 -20.54 15.90
CA PRO A 276 -15.19 -19.98 15.01
C PRO A 276 -15.80 -19.58 13.66
N LEU A 277 -15.37 -18.43 13.14
CA LEU A 277 -15.76 -17.91 11.83
C LEU A 277 -14.52 -17.35 11.12
N VAL A 278 -14.39 -17.63 9.84
CA VAL A 278 -13.38 -17.02 8.96
C VAL A 278 -14.09 -16.25 7.86
N ILE A 279 -13.67 -15.02 7.62
CA ILE A 279 -14.24 -14.17 6.57
C ILE A 279 -13.13 -13.63 5.66
N GLU A 280 -13.44 -13.54 4.38
CA GLU A 280 -12.55 -13.02 3.35
C GLU A 280 -12.31 -11.51 3.48
N LEU A 281 -11.21 -11.08 2.87
CA LEU A 281 -10.77 -9.70 2.87
C LEU A 281 -11.03 -9.08 1.49
N TYR A 282 -11.55 -7.87 1.49
CA TYR A 282 -11.85 -7.07 0.32
C TYR A 282 -10.92 -5.86 0.22
N GLN A 283 -10.58 -5.46 -1.00
CA GLN A 283 -9.76 -4.29 -1.29
C GLN A 283 -10.49 -3.00 -0.89
N LYS A 284 -9.73 -2.00 -0.42
CA LYS A 284 -10.23 -0.63 -0.26
C LYS A 284 -10.73 -0.06 -1.61
N PRO A 285 -11.55 1.01 -1.62
CA PRO A 285 -12.21 1.63 -0.47
C PRO A 285 -13.32 0.73 0.09
N THR A 286 -13.59 0.86 1.39
CA THR A 286 -14.65 0.11 2.06
C THR A 286 -16.03 0.44 1.47
N ASP A 287 -16.69 -0.54 0.84
CA ASP A 287 -18.06 -0.38 0.38
C ASP A 287 -19.05 -0.84 1.46
N PHE A 288 -19.53 0.11 2.28
CA PHE A 288 -20.49 -0.17 3.33
C PHE A 288 -21.86 -0.65 2.83
N ARG A 289 -22.14 -0.51 1.52
CA ARG A 289 -23.38 -1.00 0.89
C ARG A 289 -23.21 -2.38 0.26
N ARG A 290 -21.98 -2.91 0.25
CA ARG A 290 -21.67 -4.28 -0.20
C ARG A 290 -22.10 -4.56 -1.64
N LYS A 291 -21.99 -3.55 -2.52
CA LYS A 291 -22.44 -3.64 -3.93
C LYS A 291 -21.31 -3.93 -4.89
N LYS A 292 -20.12 -3.39 -4.62
CA LYS A 292 -18.92 -3.57 -5.43
C LYS A 292 -17.81 -4.09 -4.53
N LEU A 293 -17.63 -5.40 -4.58
CA LEU A 293 -16.66 -6.11 -3.76
C LEU A 293 -15.54 -6.64 -4.65
N SER A 294 -14.30 -6.27 -4.33
CA SER A 294 -13.10 -6.79 -4.97
C SER A 294 -12.29 -7.56 -3.94
N LEU A 295 -12.05 -8.85 -4.16
CA LEU A 295 -11.29 -9.68 -3.22
C LEU A 295 -9.85 -9.18 -3.12
N LEU A 296 -9.32 -9.08 -1.91
CA LEU A 296 -7.92 -8.70 -1.67
C LEU A 296 -6.96 -9.76 -2.19
N THR A 297 -7.31 -11.04 -2.04
CA THR A 297 -6.47 -12.17 -2.40
C THR A 297 -7.32 -13.44 -2.53
N THR A 298 -6.91 -14.33 -3.43
CA THR A 298 -7.46 -15.69 -3.57
C THR A 298 -6.72 -16.72 -2.69
N LYS A 299 -5.55 -16.35 -2.15
CA LYS A 299 -4.81 -17.17 -1.16
C LYS A 299 -5.64 -17.32 0.13
N PRO A 300 -5.47 -18.41 0.90
CA PRO A 300 -6.22 -18.68 2.13
C PRO A 300 -5.79 -17.79 3.30
N LEU A 301 -5.98 -16.48 3.15
CA LEU A 301 -5.66 -15.42 4.11
C LEU A 301 -6.95 -14.70 4.49
N TYR A 302 -7.40 -14.94 5.72
CA TYR A 302 -8.72 -14.53 6.20
C TYR A 302 -8.61 -13.71 7.48
N LEU A 303 -9.70 -13.04 7.84
CA LEU A 303 -9.91 -12.58 9.21
C LEU A 303 -10.52 -13.73 10.03
N HIS A 304 -9.85 -14.12 11.11
CA HIS A 304 -10.28 -15.17 12.02
C HIS A 304 -10.98 -14.56 13.23
N LEU A 305 -12.23 -14.98 13.44
CA LEU A 305 -13.11 -14.52 14.49
C LEU A 305 -13.59 -15.71 15.33
N TYR A 306 -13.94 -15.45 16.59
CA TYR A 306 -14.72 -16.37 17.40
C TYR A 306 -15.93 -15.63 17.98
N LEU A 307 -17.13 -16.12 17.69
CA LEU A 307 -18.39 -15.48 18.04
C LEU A 307 -18.98 -16.12 19.28
N ASN A 308 -19.27 -15.30 20.29
CA ASN A 308 -19.95 -15.70 21.52
C ASN A 308 -21.29 -14.97 21.62
N LEU A 309 -22.38 -15.73 21.66
CA LEU A 309 -23.73 -15.21 21.87
C LEU A 309 -24.09 -15.38 23.34
N ILE A 310 -24.37 -14.26 24.01
CA ILE A 310 -24.75 -14.20 25.42
C ILE A 310 -26.24 -13.86 25.48
N ALA A 311 -27.07 -14.89 25.66
CA ALA A 311 -28.51 -14.77 25.85
C ALA A 311 -28.91 -14.83 27.34
N ASP A 312 -30.13 -14.40 27.65
CA ASP A 312 -30.79 -14.58 28.96
C ASP A 312 -31.21 -16.04 29.17
#